data_AF-A0A1A8ZSU2-F1
#
_entry.id   AF-A0A1A8ZSU2-F1
#
_cell.length_a   1.000
_cell.length_b   1.000
_cell.length_c   1.000
_cell.angle_alpha   90.00
_cell.angle_beta   90.00
_cell.angle_gamma   90.00
#
_symmetry.space_group_name_H-M   'P 1'
#
loop_
_entity.id
_entity.type
_entity.pdbx_description
1 polymer ?
#
loop_
_entity_poly.entity_id
_entity_poly.type
_entity_poly.pdbx_seq_one_letter_code
_entity_poly.pdbx_strand_id
1 'polypeptide(L)'
;MEPADRIDAIAALIRSKITWPTNAHGVVLSSGPGVNFDGNDAAAQAVTGRSESGVFLRRLTHPYLVRETFIVPLSSEATEHTDWWAAAYGDEPAWLDIDLAAVGLPKTADLFL
;
A
#
# COMPACT_ATOMS: atom_id res chain seq x y z
N MET A 1 -3.80 -8.25 -15.13
CA MET A 1 -4.60 -7.03 -14.95
C MET A 1 -3.62 -5.94 -14.61
N GLU A 2 -3.62 -4.84 -15.37
CA GLU A 2 -2.66 -3.78 -15.15
C GLU A 2 -2.89 -3.12 -13.77
N PRO A 3 -1.85 -2.58 -13.12
CA PRO A 3 -1.98 -1.91 -11.83
C PRO A 3 -3.08 -0.84 -11.78
N ALA A 4 -3.26 -0.06 -12.85
CA ALA A 4 -4.31 0.96 -12.98
C ALA A 4 -5.72 0.34 -12.98
N ASP A 5 -5.94 -0.71 -13.77
CA ASP A 5 -7.23 -1.41 -13.81
C ASP A 5 -7.60 -2.00 -12.43
N ARG A 6 -6.60 -2.49 -11.69
CA ARG A 6 -6.81 -3.04 -10.34
C ARG A 6 -7.30 -1.98 -9.37
N ILE A 7 -6.67 -0.80 -9.35
CA ILE A 7 -7.09 0.28 -8.45
C ILE A 7 -8.47 0.82 -8.84
N ASP A 8 -8.79 0.93 -10.13
CA ASP A 8 -10.11 1.37 -10.59
C ASP A 8 -11.21 0.40 -10.15
N ALA A 9 -11.00 -0.91 -10.33
CA ALA A 9 -11.94 -1.94 -9.92
C ALA A 9 -12.17 -1.95 -8.39
N ILE A 10 -11.08 -1.86 -7.61
CA ILE A 10 -11.15 -1.86 -6.14
C ILE A 10 -11.80 -0.57 -5.61
N ALA A 11 -11.44 0.59 -6.16
CA ALA A 11 -12.02 1.87 -5.76
C ALA A 11 -13.54 1.90 -6.00
N ALA A 12 -14.01 1.37 -7.14
CA ALA A 12 -15.44 1.27 -7.44
C ALA A 12 -16.19 0.41 -6.40
N LEU A 13 -15.61 -0.72 -6.00
CA LEU A 13 -16.18 -1.59 -4.95
C LEU A 13 -16.23 -0.89 -3.59
N ILE A 14 -15.13 -0.27 -3.17
CA ILE A 14 -15.05 0.38 -1.85
C ILE A 14 -16.04 1.55 -1.76
N ARG A 15 -16.04 2.45 -2.75
CA ARG A 15 -16.92 3.62 -2.77
C ARG A 15 -18.40 3.24 -2.73
N SER A 16 -18.78 2.13 -3.36
CA SER A 16 -20.18 1.67 -3.41
C SER A 16 -20.63 0.85 -2.19
N LYS A 17 -19.71 0.37 -1.35
CA LYS A 17 -20.03 -0.55 -0.24
C LYS A 17 -19.81 0.02 1.15
N ILE A 18 -19.03 1.10 1.27
CA ILE A 18 -18.71 1.70 2.57
C ILE A 18 -19.62 2.90 2.83
N THR A 19 -20.22 2.94 4.02
CA THR A 19 -20.81 4.17 4.56
C THR A 19 -19.69 5.02 5.14
N TRP A 20 -19.38 6.14 4.48
CA TRP A 20 -18.25 6.98 4.84
C TRP A 20 -18.62 7.96 5.95
N PRO A 21 -17.75 8.11 6.97
CA PRO A 21 -17.81 9.26 7.88
C PRO A 21 -17.72 10.58 7.10
N THR A 22 -18.39 11.61 7.59
CA THR A 22 -18.43 12.93 6.92
C THR A 22 -17.06 13.60 6.80
N ASN A 23 -16.10 13.21 7.63
CA ASN A 23 -14.73 13.72 7.64
C ASN A 23 -13.72 12.77 6.97
N ALA A 24 -14.19 11.71 6.29
CA ALA A 24 -13.30 10.81 5.57
C ALA A 24 -12.85 11.44 4.25
N HIS A 25 -11.54 11.43 4.00
CA HIS A 25 -10.95 11.89 2.73
C HIS A 25 -10.64 10.73 1.76
N GLY A 26 -10.69 9.50 2.25
CA GLY A 26 -10.26 8.32 1.51
C GLY A 26 -10.10 7.11 2.42
N VAL A 27 -9.57 6.04 1.85
CA VAL A 27 -9.09 4.87 2.60
C VAL A 27 -7.75 4.42 2.07
N VAL A 28 -6.94 3.90 2.97
CA VAL A 28 -5.76 3.11 2.63
C VAL A 28 -6.01 1.67 3.05
N LEU A 29 -5.88 0.75 2.11
CA LEU A 29 -6.02 -0.69 2.33
C LEU A 29 -4.70 -1.34 2.03
N SER A 30 -4.09 -1.94 3.04
CA SER A 30 -2.86 -2.71 2.88
C SER A 30 -3.13 -4.19 3.13
N SER A 31 -2.65 -5.04 2.25
CA SER A 31 -2.68 -6.49 2.45
C SER A 31 -1.74 -6.88 3.59
N GLY A 32 -1.94 -8.07 4.16
CA GLY A 32 -0.84 -8.75 4.85
C GLY A 32 0.29 -9.11 3.87
N PRO A 33 1.43 -9.60 4.39
CA PRO A 33 2.50 -10.13 3.55
C PRO A 33 2.00 -11.37 2.78
N GLY A 34 2.16 -11.36 1.46
CA GLY A 34 1.84 -12.46 0.56
C GLY A 34 3.11 -13.05 -0.05
N VAL A 35 3.12 -14.36 -0.30
CA VAL A 35 4.26 -15.03 -0.94
C VAL A 35 4.38 -14.61 -2.41
N ASN A 36 5.59 -14.22 -2.81
CA ASN A 36 5.97 -13.86 -4.16
C ASN A 36 6.90 -14.92 -4.77
N PHE A 37 6.43 -15.57 -5.82
CA PHE A 37 7.21 -16.59 -6.54
C PHE A 37 8.09 -16.00 -7.65
N ASP A 38 7.87 -14.73 -8.01
CA ASP A 38 8.55 -14.07 -9.13
C ASP A 38 9.93 -13.49 -8.76
N GLY A 39 10.41 -13.75 -7.54
CA GLY A 39 11.75 -13.40 -7.08
C GLY A 39 11.79 -12.55 -5.81
N ASN A 40 12.99 -12.13 -5.43
CA ASN A 40 13.28 -11.36 -4.21
C ASN A 40 14.01 -10.03 -4.51
N ASP A 41 14.03 -9.59 -5.76
CA ASP A 41 14.60 -8.30 -6.13
C ASP A 41 13.61 -7.17 -5.81
N ALA A 42 13.98 -6.29 -4.89
CA ALA A 42 13.08 -5.24 -4.41
C ALA A 42 12.70 -4.24 -5.51
N ALA A 43 13.61 -3.91 -6.43
CA ALA A 43 13.37 -2.94 -7.49
C ALA A 43 12.42 -3.52 -8.55
N ALA A 44 12.60 -4.78 -8.94
CA ALA A 44 11.74 -5.48 -9.88
C ALA A 44 10.31 -5.69 -9.32
N GLN A 45 10.18 -5.81 -7.99
CA GLN A 45 8.89 -5.98 -7.32
C GLN A 45 8.23 -4.65 -6.93
N ALA A 46 8.94 -3.52 -7.05
CA ALA A 46 8.42 -2.18 -6.75
C ALA A 46 7.50 -1.69 -7.89
N VAL A 47 6.22 -2.02 -7.79
CA VAL A 47 5.21 -1.58 -8.76
C VAL A 47 4.40 -0.43 -8.19
N THR A 48 4.18 0.60 -8.99
CA THR A 48 3.26 1.70 -8.67
C THR A 48 2.31 1.91 -9.84
N GLY A 49 1.01 1.81 -9.59
CA GLY A 49 -0.04 2.15 -10.54
C GLY A 49 -0.77 3.40 -10.06
N ARG A 50 -1.08 4.32 -10.97
CA ARG A 50 -1.89 5.50 -10.67
C ARG A 50 -3.03 5.60 -11.68
N SER A 51 -4.21 5.95 -11.19
CA SER A 51 -5.37 6.33 -11.98
C SER A 51 -6.09 7.49 -11.30
N GLU A 52 -7.14 8.02 -11.93
CA GLU A 52 -8.04 8.99 -11.29
C GLU A 52 -8.73 8.41 -10.05
N SER A 53 -8.83 7.08 -9.95
CA SER A 53 -9.44 6.41 -8.80
C SER A 53 -8.51 6.25 -7.61
N GLY A 54 -7.20 6.46 -7.76
CA GLY A 54 -6.24 6.40 -6.66
C GLY A 54 -4.88 5.84 -7.04
N VAL A 55 -4.21 5.22 -6.07
CA VAL A 55 -2.86 4.66 -6.21
C VAL A 55 -2.82 3.21 -5.75
N PHE A 56 -2.18 2.37 -6.55
CA PHE A 56 -1.79 1.01 -6.19
C PHE A 56 -0.27 0.96 -5.99
N LEU A 57 0.16 0.27 -4.94
CA LEU A 57 1.56 -0.01 -4.64
C LEU A 57 1.74 -1.51 -4.41
N ARG A 58 2.85 -2.05 -4.91
CA ARG A 58 3.39 -3.35 -4.51
C ARG A 58 4.83 -3.14 -4.05
N ARG A 59 5.17 -3.60 -2.86
CA ARG A 59 6.52 -3.52 -2.31
C ARG A 59 6.94 -4.87 -1.75
N LEU A 60 8.19 -5.22 -1.94
CA LEU A 60 8.82 -6.33 -1.25
C LEU A 60 9.07 -5.90 0.21
N THR A 61 8.49 -6.60 1.17
CA THR A 61 8.69 -6.31 2.61
C THR A 61 9.78 -7.20 3.22
N HIS A 62 10.02 -8.35 2.61
CA HIS A 62 11.08 -9.30 2.95
C HIS A 62 11.37 -10.15 1.70
N PRO A 63 12.54 -10.80 1.55
CA PRO A 63 12.74 -11.81 0.51
C PRO A 63 11.53 -12.72 0.32
N TYR A 64 10.99 -12.73 -0.91
CA TYR A 64 9.81 -13.48 -1.34
C TYR A 64 8.48 -13.12 -0.66
N LEU A 65 8.40 -12.04 0.11
CA LEU A 65 7.15 -11.52 0.67
C LEU A 65 6.87 -10.13 0.13
N VAL A 66 5.69 -9.97 -0.48
CA VAL A 66 5.20 -8.69 -1.00
C VAL A 66 3.98 -8.24 -0.23
N ARG A 67 3.83 -6.93 -0.15
CA ARG A 67 2.64 -6.25 0.34
C ARG A 67 2.06 -5.43 -0.79
N GLU A 68 0.75 -5.46 -0.91
CA GLU A 68 0.00 -4.62 -1.84
C GLU A 68 -0.82 -3.60 -1.06
N THR A 69 -0.77 -2.34 -1.49
CA THR A 69 -1.48 -1.24 -0.85
C THR A 69 -2.29 -0.48 -1.89
N PHE A 70 -3.55 -0.22 -1.58
CA PHE A 70 -4.49 0.57 -2.36
C PHE A 70 -4.83 1.84 -1.60
N ILE A 71 -4.67 2.99 -2.23
CA ILE A 71 -4.99 4.30 -1.67
C ILE A 71 -6.11 4.87 -2.53
N VAL A 72 -7.31 4.96 -1.96
CA VAL A 72 -8.52 5.36 -2.67
C VAL A 72 -9.04 6.68 -2.07
N PRO A 73 -8.87 7.82 -2.75
CA PRO A 73 -9.49 9.08 -2.34
C PRO A 73 -11.01 9.05 -2.57
N LEU A 74 -11.74 9.83 -1.77
CA LEU A 74 -13.18 10.06 -1.96
C LEU A 74 -13.50 11.31 -2.77
N SER A 75 -12.56 12.25 -2.83
CA SER A 75 -12.69 13.49 -3.59
C SER A 75 -11.36 13.88 -4.22
N SER A 76 -11.41 14.72 -5.25
CA SER A 76 -10.21 15.29 -5.88
C SER A 76 -9.40 16.19 -4.94
N GLU A 77 -10.02 16.73 -3.90
CA GLU A 77 -9.36 17.55 -2.87
C GLU A 77 -8.42 16.73 -1.98
N ALA A 78 -8.54 15.39 -1.96
CA ALA A 78 -7.69 14.50 -1.16
C ALA A 78 -6.35 14.16 -1.84
N THR A 79 -5.95 14.89 -2.88
CA THR A 79 -4.73 14.61 -3.64
C THR A 79 -3.48 14.64 -2.76
N GLU A 80 -3.33 15.66 -1.91
CA GLU A 80 -2.17 15.77 -1.00
C GLU A 80 -2.08 14.59 -0.03
N HIS A 81 -3.21 14.17 0.55
CA HIS A 81 -3.26 12.99 1.42
C HIS A 81 -2.91 11.70 0.66
N THR A 82 -3.37 11.59 -0.59
CA THR A 82 -3.09 10.44 -1.45
C THR A 82 -1.59 10.33 -1.73
N ASP A 83 -0.95 11.44 -2.07
CA ASP A 83 0.49 11.47 -2.33
C ASP A 83 1.32 11.24 -1.07
N TRP A 84 0.89 11.78 0.07
CA TRP A 84 1.54 11.51 1.35
C TRP A 84 1.53 10.02 1.69
N TRP A 85 0.37 9.36 1.58
CA TRP A 85 0.27 7.92 1.82
C TRP A 85 1.04 7.10 0.79
N ALA A 86 1.06 7.54 -0.47
CA ALA A 86 1.81 6.86 -1.51
C ALA A 86 3.32 6.93 -1.26
N ALA A 87 3.82 8.06 -0.77
CA ALA A 87 5.20 8.22 -0.34
C ALA A 87 5.50 7.35 0.88
N ALA A 88 4.66 7.40 1.91
CA ALA A 88 4.83 6.62 3.14
C ALA A 88 4.91 5.11 2.83
N TYR A 89 3.91 4.53 2.19
CA TYR A 89 3.96 3.10 1.82
C TYR A 89 4.95 2.78 0.71
N GLY A 90 5.33 3.77 -0.10
CA GLY A 90 6.35 3.62 -1.12
C GLY A 90 7.74 3.36 -0.53
N ASP A 91 8.00 3.92 0.65
CA ASP A 91 9.27 3.86 1.38
C ASP A 91 9.18 3.01 2.67
N GLU A 92 8.16 2.14 2.78
CA GLU A 92 7.94 1.25 3.95
C GLU A 92 9.20 0.55 4.46
N PRO A 93 10.06 -0.04 3.61
CA PRO A 93 11.29 -0.68 4.07
C PRO A 93 12.26 0.24 4.82
N ALA A 94 12.21 1.56 4.59
CA ALA A 94 13.13 2.52 5.21
C ALA A 94 12.69 2.96 6.62
N TRP A 95 11.38 2.99 6.91
CA TRP A 95 10.87 3.46 8.20
C TRP A 95 10.31 2.36 9.11
N LEU A 96 9.82 1.23 8.56
CA LEU A 96 9.08 0.24 9.35
C LEU A 96 9.93 -0.38 10.46
N ASP A 97 11.17 -0.78 10.15
CA ASP A 97 12.07 -1.36 11.16
C ASP A 97 12.48 -0.33 12.23
N ILE A 98 12.54 0.96 11.88
CA ILE A 98 12.83 2.05 12.82
C ILE A 98 11.66 2.21 13.80
N ASP A 99 10.43 2.26 13.29
CA ASP A 99 9.21 2.40 14.10
C ASP A 99 8.99 1.17 14.99
N LEU A 100 9.21 -0.04 14.48
CA LEU A 100 9.14 -1.28 15.28
C LEU A 100 10.14 -1.23 16.44
N ALA A 101 11.39 -0.83 16.18
CA ALA A 101 12.40 -0.68 17.23
C ALA A 101 11.99 0.36 18.28
N ALA A 102 11.38 1.47 17.87
CA ALA A 102 10.93 2.53 18.79
C ALA A 102 9.85 2.06 19.78
N VAL A 103 9.05 1.04 19.42
CA VAL A 103 8.06 0.41 20.29
C VAL A 103 8.53 -0.92 20.91
N GLY A 104 9.82 -1.26 20.78
CA GLY A 104 10.41 -2.45 21.38
C GLY A 104 10.03 -3.77 20.68
N LEU A 105 9.62 -3.71 19.42
CA LEU A 105 9.30 -4.88 18.60
C LEU A 105 10.51 -5.31 17.74
N PRO A 106 10.60 -6.62 17.39
CA PRO A 106 11.66 -7.12 16.52
C PRO A 106 11.51 -6.58 15.09
N LYS A 107 12.60 -6.61 14.31
CA LYS A 107 12.57 -6.20 12.91
C LYS A 107 11.72 -7.14 12.10
N THR A 108 11.23 -6.67 10.96
CA THR A 108 10.44 -7.50 10.05
C THR A 108 11.15 -8.77 9.61
N ALA A 109 12.48 -8.71 9.38
CA ALA A 109 13.28 -9.88 9.01
C ALA A 109 13.35 -10.95 10.11
N ASP A 110 13.21 -10.56 11.38
CA ASP A 110 13.31 -11.48 12.52
C ASP A 110 11.99 -12.23 12.78
N LEU A 111 10.88 -11.77 12.21
CA LEU A 111 9.54 -12.33 12.40
C LEU A 111 9.22 -13.54 11.50
N PHE A 112 10.03 -13.76 10.46
CA PHE A 112 9.79 -14.79 9.44
C PHE A 112 10.91 -15.85 9.37
N LEU A 113 11.71 -15.95 10.44
CA LEU A 113 12.71 -17.00 10.70
C LEU A 113 12.16 -18.05 11.68
#